data_AF-A0A166AY75-F1
#
_entry.id   AF-A0A166AY75-F1
#
_cell.length_a   1.000
_cell.length_b   1.000
_cell.length_c   1.000
_cell.angle_alpha   90.00
_cell.angle_beta   90.00
_cell.angle_gamma   90.00
#
_symmetry.space_group_name_H-M   'P 1'
#
loop_
_entity.id
_entity.type
_entity.pdbx_description
1 polymer ?
#
loop_
_entity_poly.entity_id
_entity_poly.type
_entity_poly.pdbx_seq_one_letter_code
_entity_poly.pdbx_strand_id
1 'polypeptide(L)'
;MYIDPKNPKALPFNEKGTRKWSNGLFGCFDDIGTCCTACWLPCVTYAQNRSRLNYIQANGARHPTGGEMFNADFGVFTLIHVCTGCGFLLEMMTRKRIREHYRIEGSGCGDCVASCCCLPCVMTQDSREIEAEEKNL
;
A
#
# COMPACT_ATOMS: atom_id res chain seq x y z
N MET A 1 7.35 -17.51 -20.06
CA MET A 1 7.48 -16.04 -20.01
C MET A 1 7.77 -15.69 -18.56
N TYR A 2 8.92 -15.07 -18.27
CA TYR A 2 9.25 -14.65 -16.91
C TYR A 2 8.44 -13.38 -16.60
N ILE A 3 7.58 -13.44 -15.59
CA ILE A 3 6.79 -12.30 -15.12
C ILE A 3 7.57 -11.73 -13.93
N ASP A 4 7.95 -10.45 -13.99
CA ASP A 4 8.52 -9.75 -12.83
C ASP A 4 7.44 -9.63 -11.75
N PRO A 5 7.61 -10.24 -10.56
CA PRO A 5 6.60 -10.19 -9.50
C PRO A 5 6.29 -8.75 -9.06
N LYS A 6 7.25 -7.82 -9.19
CA LYS A 6 7.09 -6.41 -8.82
C LYS A 6 6.37 -5.57 -9.89
N ASN A 7 6.23 -6.11 -11.09
CA ASN A 7 5.53 -5.47 -12.21
C ASN A 7 4.73 -6.51 -13.03
N PRO A 8 3.69 -7.12 -12.44
CA PRO A 8 2.96 -8.21 -13.06
C PRO A 8 2.15 -7.79 -14.29
N LYS A 9 1.81 -6.49 -14.40
CA LYS A 9 1.17 -5.91 -15.60
C LYS A 9 2.16 -5.52 -16.70
N ALA A 10 3.46 -5.80 -16.52
CA ALA A 10 4.54 -5.45 -17.45
C ALA A 10 4.47 -3.98 -17.93
N LEU A 11 4.17 -3.06 -17.01
CA LEU A 11 4.07 -1.64 -17.32
C LEU A 11 5.42 -1.10 -17.80
N PRO A 12 5.44 -0.22 -18.82
CA PRO A 12 6.68 0.35 -19.32
C PRO A 12 7.32 1.26 -18.27
N PHE A 13 8.65 1.22 -18.19
CA PHE A 13 9.43 2.18 -17.42
C PHE A 13 9.69 3.43 -18.27
N ASN A 14 9.64 4.59 -17.63
CA ASN A 14 10.04 5.86 -18.24
C ASN A 14 11.57 6.02 -18.26
N GLU A 15 12.07 7.14 -18.77
CA GLU A 15 13.50 7.48 -18.85
C GLU A 15 14.21 7.46 -17.48
N LYS A 16 13.46 7.65 -16.39
CA LYS A 16 13.98 7.63 -15.02
C LYS A 16 13.95 6.23 -14.40
N GLY A 17 13.59 5.20 -15.16
CA GLY A 17 13.49 3.82 -14.69
C GLY A 17 12.32 3.58 -13.72
N THR A 18 11.29 4.43 -13.75
CA THR A 18 10.08 4.28 -12.92
C THR A 18 8.85 4.00 -13.77
N ARG A 19 7.83 3.35 -13.19
CA ARG A 19 6.56 2.98 -13.83
C ARG A 19 5.38 3.70 -13.19
N LYS A 20 4.22 3.65 -13.85
CA LYS A 20 2.95 4.09 -13.25
C LYS A 20 2.44 3.08 -12.23
N TRP A 21 1.50 3.53 -11.40
CA TRP A 21 0.68 2.64 -10.56
C TRP A 21 -0.08 1.64 -11.44
N SER A 22 -0.24 0.40 -10.97
CA SER A 22 -0.95 -0.66 -11.69
C SER A 22 -2.45 -0.42 -11.71
N ASN A 23 -2.98 0.24 -10.69
CA ASN A 23 -4.40 0.57 -10.55
C ASN A 23 -4.56 2.07 -10.31
N GLY A 24 -5.70 2.66 -10.71
CA GLY A 24 -6.00 4.07 -10.44
C GLY A 24 -6.33 4.32 -8.97
N LEU A 25 -6.05 5.53 -8.46
CA LEU A 25 -6.25 5.87 -7.04
C LEU A 25 -7.72 5.72 -6.61
N PHE A 26 -8.65 6.29 -7.39
CA PHE A 26 -10.10 6.20 -7.11
C PHE A 26 -10.75 4.92 -7.66
N GLY A 27 -9.95 3.92 -8.03
CA GLY A 27 -10.43 2.59 -8.43
C GLY A 27 -10.74 1.68 -7.23
N CYS A 28 -10.99 2.23 -6.04
CA CYS A 28 -11.23 1.44 -4.83
C CYS A 28 -12.53 0.62 -4.90
N PHE A 29 -13.46 0.96 -5.80
CA PHE A 29 -14.66 0.16 -6.07
C PHE A 29 -14.36 -1.20 -6.71
N ASP A 30 -13.19 -1.38 -7.33
CA ASP A 30 -12.75 -2.69 -7.84
C ASP A 30 -12.42 -3.67 -6.69
N ASP A 31 -12.16 -3.15 -5.49
CA ASP A 31 -11.95 -3.92 -4.26
C ASP A 31 -12.71 -3.26 -3.10
N ILE A 32 -14.04 -3.36 -3.21
CA ILE A 32 -14.95 -2.73 -2.26
C ILE A 32 -14.77 -3.27 -0.84
N GLY A 33 -14.33 -4.53 -0.69
CA GLY A 33 -14.10 -5.15 0.62
C GLY A 33 -12.95 -4.48 1.37
N THR A 34 -11.80 -4.35 0.70
CA THR A 34 -10.65 -3.62 1.26
C THR A 34 -10.98 -2.14 1.44
N CYS A 35 -11.67 -1.51 0.48
CA CYS A 35 -12.06 -0.10 0.58
C CYS A 35 -12.98 0.17 1.78
N CYS A 36 -13.98 -0.68 2.01
CA CYS A 36 -14.83 -0.59 3.19
C CYS A 36 -13.98 -0.77 4.45
N THR A 37 -13.15 -1.82 4.52
CA THR A 37 -12.31 -2.04 5.71
C THR A 37 -11.40 -0.84 5.98
N ALA A 38 -10.79 -0.24 4.95
CA ALA A 38 -9.95 0.95 5.08
C ALA A 38 -10.75 2.21 5.48
N CYS A 39 -12.04 2.28 5.13
CA CYS A 39 -12.92 3.39 5.49
C CYS A 39 -13.38 3.31 6.95
N TRP A 40 -13.80 2.11 7.40
CA TRP A 40 -14.35 1.91 8.75
C TRP A 40 -13.27 1.59 9.79
N LEU A 41 -12.18 0.94 9.38
CA LEU A 41 -11.10 0.42 10.22
C LEU A 41 -9.72 0.66 9.58
N PRO A 42 -9.33 1.93 9.32
CA PRO A 42 -8.06 2.24 8.66
C PRO A 42 -6.83 1.69 9.42
N CYS A 43 -6.87 1.57 10.74
CA CYS A 43 -5.78 0.97 11.50
C CYS A 43 -5.52 -0.50 11.15
N VAL A 44 -6.57 -1.27 10.83
CA VAL A 44 -6.48 -2.68 10.44
C VAL A 44 -5.84 -2.81 9.07
N THR A 45 -6.35 -2.07 8.08
CA THR A 45 -5.79 -2.12 6.72
C THR A 45 -4.34 -1.60 6.71
N TYR A 46 -4.02 -0.61 7.54
CA TYR A 46 -2.65 -0.10 7.67
C TYR A 46 -1.70 -1.18 8.19
N ALA A 47 -2.08 -1.82 9.30
CA ALA A 47 -1.30 -2.89 9.93
C ALA A 47 -1.09 -4.07 8.98
N GLN A 48 -2.16 -4.49 8.28
CA GLN A 48 -2.09 -5.58 7.30
C GLN A 48 -1.13 -5.25 6.15
N ASN A 49 -1.30 -4.08 5.50
CA ASN A 49 -0.44 -3.68 4.39
C ASN A 49 1.02 -3.59 4.82
N ARG A 50 1.29 -2.98 5.98
CA ARG A 50 2.66 -2.81 6.47
C ARG A 50 3.30 -4.13 6.89
N SER A 51 2.54 -5.02 7.53
CA SER A 51 2.98 -6.38 7.87
C SER A 51 3.35 -7.18 6.61
N ARG A 52 2.49 -7.17 5.59
CA ARG A 52 2.75 -7.85 4.30
C ARG A 52 3.99 -7.29 3.60
N LEU A 53 4.07 -5.97 3.46
CA LEU A 53 5.21 -5.30 2.82
C LEU A 53 6.53 -5.62 3.54
N ASN A 54 6.55 -5.51 4.88
CA ASN A 54 7.75 -5.82 5.67
C ASN A 54 8.16 -7.29 5.49
N TYR A 55 7.19 -8.21 5.46
CA TYR A 55 7.47 -9.63 5.30
C TYR A 55 8.07 -9.95 3.93
N ILE A 56 7.53 -9.38 2.85
CA ILE A 56 8.06 -9.52 1.49
C ILE A 56 9.48 -8.94 1.42
N GLN A 57 9.70 -7.77 2.00
CA GLN A 57 11.03 -7.14 2.01
C GLN A 57 12.07 -7.96 2.79
N ALA A 58 11.67 -8.62 3.88
CA ALA A 58 12.57 -9.41 4.72
C ALA A 58 12.82 -10.82 4.18
N ASN A 59 11.79 -11.49 3.67
CA ASN A 59 11.84 -12.92 3.33
C ASN A 59 11.78 -13.20 1.83
N GLY A 60 11.37 -12.23 1.01
CA GLY A 60 11.15 -12.43 -0.42
C GLY A 60 10.02 -13.42 -0.73
N ALA A 61 9.10 -13.65 0.22
CA ALA A 61 8.02 -14.62 0.13
C ALA A 61 6.68 -13.99 0.53
N ARG A 62 5.58 -14.65 0.15
CA ARG A 62 4.22 -14.24 0.52
C ARG A 62 4.00 -14.32 2.03
N HIS A 63 3.28 -13.35 2.60
CA HIS A 63 2.93 -13.37 4.03
C HIS A 63 2.09 -14.63 4.37
N PRO A 64 2.46 -15.43 5.38
CA PRO A 64 1.85 -16.75 5.64
C PRO A 64 0.34 -16.67 5.96
N THR A 65 -0.10 -15.58 6.58
CA THR A 65 -1.49 -15.33 6.97
C THR A 65 -2.17 -14.21 6.17
N GLY A 66 -1.53 -13.66 5.13
CA GLY A 66 -2.09 -12.54 4.35
C GLY A 66 -2.11 -11.19 5.06
N GLY A 67 -1.34 -11.02 6.14
CA GLY A 67 -1.13 -9.76 6.87
C GLY A 67 -1.67 -9.79 8.30
N GLU A 68 -0.86 -9.33 9.25
CA GLU A 68 -1.25 -9.21 10.65
C GLU A 68 -2.15 -7.99 10.89
N MET A 69 -3.34 -8.21 11.45
CA MET A 69 -4.31 -7.15 11.73
C MET A 69 -4.04 -6.39 13.04
N PHE A 70 -3.49 -7.08 14.04
CA PHE A 70 -3.30 -6.55 15.39
C PHE A 70 -1.84 -6.72 15.80
N ASN A 71 -1.03 -5.70 15.47
CA ASN A 71 0.39 -5.64 15.80
C ASN A 71 0.76 -4.23 16.29
N ALA A 72 2.06 -3.95 16.44
CA ALA A 72 2.52 -2.63 16.87
C ALA A 72 2.08 -1.50 15.91
N ASP A 73 2.01 -1.77 14.60
CA ASP A 73 1.59 -0.79 13.60
C ASP A 73 0.10 -0.42 13.75
N PHE A 74 -0.75 -1.39 14.11
CA PHE A 74 -2.15 -1.12 14.47
C PHE A 74 -2.24 -0.11 15.63
N GLY A 75 -1.47 -0.34 16.71
CA GLY A 75 -1.47 0.52 17.89
C GLY A 75 -0.94 1.93 17.60
N VAL A 76 0.19 2.02 16.89
CA VAL A 76 0.81 3.30 16.51
C VAL A 76 -0.11 4.10 15.60
N PHE A 77 -0.70 3.46 14.59
CA PHE A 77 -1.64 4.12 13.69
C PHE A 77 -2.88 4.60 14.44
N THR A 78 -3.48 3.75 15.27
CA THR A 78 -4.66 4.10 16.06
C THR A 78 -4.38 5.29 16.97
N LEU A 79 -3.25 5.27 17.70
CA LEU A 79 -2.87 6.36 18.59
C LEU A 79 -2.74 7.69 17.84
N ILE A 80 -1.99 7.71 16.74
CA ILE A 80 -1.77 8.95 15.97
C ILE A 80 -3.06 9.42 15.31
N HIS A 81 -3.81 8.51 14.67
CA HIS A 81 -5.04 8.86 13.98
C HIS A 81 -6.13 9.37 14.94
N VAL A 82 -6.33 8.71 16.09
CA VAL A 82 -7.37 9.10 17.07
C VAL A 82 -6.96 10.36 17.84
N CYS A 83 -5.70 10.48 18.27
CA CYS A 83 -5.27 11.63 19.08
C CYS A 83 -5.04 12.91 18.25
N THR A 84 -4.68 12.80 16.97
CA THR A 84 -4.28 13.97 16.17
C THR A 84 -5.06 14.15 14.87
N GLY A 85 -5.76 13.12 14.39
CA GLY A 85 -6.33 13.10 13.03
C GLY A 85 -5.29 12.87 11.92
N CYS A 86 -3.99 12.92 12.22
CA CYS A 86 -2.91 12.91 11.23
C CYS A 86 -2.40 11.52 10.85
N GLY A 87 -3.24 10.48 10.97
CA GLY A 87 -2.86 9.10 10.58
C GLY A 87 -2.39 8.98 9.11
N PHE A 88 -2.87 9.87 8.23
CA PHE A 88 -2.45 9.92 6.83
C PHE A 88 -0.94 10.17 6.64
N LEU A 89 -0.24 10.76 7.62
CA LEU A 89 1.22 10.93 7.57
C LEU A 89 1.95 9.59 7.66
N LEU A 90 1.43 8.65 8.45
CA LEU A 90 1.97 7.30 8.51
C LEU A 90 1.75 6.57 7.19
N GLU A 91 0.57 6.75 6.59
CA GLU A 91 0.27 6.15 5.28
C GLU A 91 1.13 6.75 4.17
N MET A 92 1.34 8.07 4.15
CA MET A 92 2.26 8.71 3.22
C MET A 92 3.66 8.07 3.26
N MET A 93 4.17 7.74 4.45
CA MET A 93 5.46 7.06 4.59
C MET A 93 5.43 5.63 4.04
N THR A 94 4.38 4.86 4.35
CA THR A 94 4.21 3.51 3.79
C THR A 94 4.11 3.55 2.26
N ARG A 95 3.30 4.45 1.74
CA ARG A 95 3.13 4.67 0.30
C ARG A 95 4.44 5.01 -0.40
N LYS A 96 5.27 5.87 0.21
CA LYS A 96 6.61 6.16 -0.32
C LYS A 96 7.46 4.89 -0.40
N ARG A 97 7.47 4.05 0.64
CA ARG A 97 8.21 2.77 0.63
C ARG A 97 7.72 1.82 -0.45
N ILE A 98 6.41 1.74 -0.65
CA ILE A 98 5.79 0.97 -1.74
C ILE A 98 6.28 1.49 -3.09
N ARG A 99 6.23 2.81 -3.32
CA ARG A 99 6.73 3.39 -4.58
C ARG A 99 8.20 3.09 -4.83
N GLU A 100 9.04 3.18 -3.81
CA GLU A 100 10.47 2.88 -3.93
C GLU A 100 10.71 1.39 -4.22
N HIS A 101 10.00 0.49 -3.52
CA HIS A 101 10.12 -0.96 -3.70
C HIS A 101 9.69 -1.43 -5.09
N TYR A 102 8.62 -0.84 -5.65
CA TYR A 102 8.05 -1.19 -6.96
C TYR A 102 8.53 -0.29 -8.11
N ARG A 103 9.42 0.67 -7.83
CA ARG A 103 9.87 1.71 -8.78
C ARG A 103 8.71 2.50 -9.41
N ILE A 104 7.75 2.93 -8.61
CA ILE A 104 6.59 3.70 -9.06
C ILE A 104 6.89 5.21 -9.03
N GLU A 105 6.52 5.90 -10.10
CA GLU A 105 6.66 7.35 -10.20
C GLU A 105 5.80 8.09 -9.17
N GLY A 106 6.31 9.21 -8.65
CA GLY A 106 5.59 10.03 -7.68
C GLY A 106 6.53 10.90 -6.84
N SER A 107 5.94 11.68 -5.94
CA SER A 107 6.64 12.58 -5.04
C SER A 107 6.02 12.52 -3.64
N GLY A 108 6.78 12.91 -2.62
CA GLY A 108 6.26 12.95 -1.24
C GLY A 108 5.06 13.90 -1.10
N CYS A 109 5.07 15.03 -1.82
CA CYS A 109 3.91 15.94 -1.85
C CYS A 109 2.68 15.25 -2.48
N GLY A 110 2.87 14.53 -3.59
CA GLY A 110 1.81 13.75 -4.22
C GLY A 110 1.24 12.67 -3.30
N ASP A 111 2.11 11.98 -2.55
CA ASP A 111 1.69 10.99 -1.56
C ASP A 111 0.91 11.62 -0.41
N CYS A 112 1.36 12.77 0.10
CA CYS A 112 0.65 13.53 1.14
C CYS A 112 -0.76 13.92 0.70
N VAL A 113 -0.88 14.53 -0.50
CA VAL A 113 -2.16 14.95 -1.07
C VAL A 113 -3.08 13.75 -1.30
N ALA A 114 -2.56 12.64 -1.85
CA ALA A 114 -3.33 11.44 -2.07
C ALA A 114 -3.87 10.86 -0.74
N SER A 115 -3.00 10.70 0.27
CA SER A 115 -3.36 10.15 1.57
C SER A 115 -4.31 11.05 2.36
N CYS A 116 -4.18 12.37 2.21
CA CYS A 116 -5.09 13.34 2.83
C CYS A 116 -6.46 13.40 2.13
N CYS A 117 -6.49 13.31 0.80
CA CYS A 117 -7.72 13.42 0.01
C CYS A 117 -8.63 12.19 0.12
N CYS A 118 -8.07 10.98 0.00
CA CYS A 118 -8.81 9.74 0.21
C CYS A 118 -7.89 8.66 0.77
N LEU A 119 -7.76 8.65 2.10
CA LEU A 119 -6.99 7.62 2.80
C LEU A 119 -7.44 6.19 2.45
N PRO A 120 -8.74 5.84 2.44
CA PRO A 120 -9.18 4.47 2.11
C PRO A 120 -8.79 4.05 0.69
N CYS A 121 -8.85 4.99 -0.27
CA CYS A 121 -8.48 4.75 -1.66
C CYS A 121 -6.98 4.44 -1.78
N VAL A 122 -6.13 5.23 -1.11
CA VAL A 122 -4.69 5.01 -1.06
C VAL A 122 -4.37 3.63 -0.48
N MET A 123 -4.95 3.32 0.68
CA MET A 123 -4.71 2.05 1.36
C MET A 123 -5.16 0.84 0.54
N THR A 124 -6.25 0.99 -0.19
CA THR A 124 -6.76 -0.05 -1.10
C THR A 124 -5.84 -0.21 -2.31
N GLN A 125 -5.38 0.88 -2.91
CA GLN A 125 -4.42 0.84 -4.02
C GLN A 125 -3.10 0.18 -3.59
N ASP A 126 -2.60 0.55 -2.41
CA ASP A 126 -1.38 0.00 -1.82
C ASP A 126 -1.52 -1.51 -1.53
N SER A 127 -2.65 -1.92 -0.94
CA SER A 127 -2.98 -3.34 -0.72
C SER A 127 -2.97 -4.15 -2.01
N ARG A 128 -3.54 -3.59 -3.09
CA ARG A 128 -3.61 -4.24 -4.41
C ARG A 128 -2.25 -4.39 -5.07
N GLU A 129 -1.33 -3.43 -4.92
CA GLU A 129 0.05 -3.59 -5.43
C GLU A 129 0.78 -4.70 -4.67
N ILE A 130 0.66 -4.71 -3.33
CA ILE A 130 1.29 -5.75 -2.49
C ILE A 130 0.72 -7.14 -2.86
N GLU A 131 -0.60 -7.25 -2.99
CA GLU A 131 -1.25 -8.51 -3.36
C GLU A 131 -0.84 -8.99 -4.75
N ALA A 132 -0.63 -8.06 -5.68
CA ALA A 132 -0.17 -8.40 -7.01
C ALA A 132 1.24 -9.01 -6.98
N GLU A 133 2.16 -8.50 -6.16
CA GLU A 133 3.47 -9.15 -5.95
C GLU A 133 3.30 -10.52 -5.29
N GLU A 134 2.54 -10.62 -4.19
CA GLU A 134 2.35 -11.89 -3.46
C GLU A 134 1.74 -13.01 -4.30
N LYS A 135 0.92 -12.69 -5.32
CA LYS A 135 0.34 -13.67 -6.24
C LYS A 135 1.33 -14.16 -7.31
N ASN A 136 2.41 -13.43 -7.54
CA ASN A 136 3.42 -13.71 -8.57
C ASN A 136 4.78 -14.14 -8.00
N LEU A 137 4.91 -14.23 -6.68
CA LEU A 137 6.01 -14.90 -5.97
C LEU A 137 5.79 -16.42 -5.97
#